data_AF-A0AAT9HCC9-F1
#
_entry.id   AF-A0AAT9HCC9-F1
#
_cell.length_a   1.000
_cell.length_b   1.000
_cell.length_c   1.000
_cell.angle_alpha   90.00
_cell.angle_beta   90.00
_cell.angle_gamma   90.00
#
_symmetry.space_group_name_H-M   'P 1'
#
loop_
_entity.id
_entity.type
_entity.pdbx_description
1 polymer ?
#
loop_
_entity_poly.entity_id
_entity_poly.type
_entity_poly.pdbx_seq_one_letter_code
_entity_poly.pdbx_strand_id
1 'polypeptide(L)'
;MDVLVVTCTGGERGSILNPKLQGDAYIEEHIHEVRKKEMDEAREILGVKQEWLGFVDSGLPEGDPLPPLPEGCFALEDVDKAAGELVRKIRAFRPQVITTYDENGGYPHPDHIMTHKITMVAFEGAADTAKYPEGSTGRRSSR
;
A
#
# COMPACT_ATOMS: atom_id res chain seq x y z
N MET A 1 -22.63 -4.26 5.49
CA MET A 1 -22.08 -3.24 4.57
C MET A 1 -20.79 -3.80 4.04
N ASP A 2 -20.48 -3.62 2.76
CA ASP A 2 -19.24 -4.12 2.17
C ASP A 2 -18.09 -3.16 2.48
N VAL A 3 -16.96 -3.68 2.94
CA VAL A 3 -15.73 -2.92 3.22
C VAL A 3 -14.58 -3.55 2.44
N LEU A 4 -13.81 -2.71 1.76
CA LEU A 4 -12.59 -3.10 1.04
C LEU A 4 -11.41 -2.33 1.62
N VAL A 5 -10.38 -3.05 2.05
CA VAL A 5 -9.07 -2.50 2.38
C VAL A 5 -8.16 -2.65 1.17
N VAL A 6 -7.62 -1.55 0.67
CA VAL A 6 -6.60 -1.58 -0.37
C VAL A 6 -5.24 -1.38 0.28
N THR A 7 -4.34 -2.35 0.15
CA THR A 7 -3.00 -2.32 0.77
C THR A 7 -1.94 -2.02 -0.30
N CYS A 8 -1.18 -0.95 -0.12
CA CYS A 8 -0.21 -0.48 -1.12
C CYS A 8 1.00 -1.41 -1.27
N THR A 9 1.59 -1.86 -0.15
CA THR A 9 2.86 -2.59 -0.10
C THR A 9 2.78 -3.83 0.77
N GLY A 10 3.73 -4.77 0.62
CA GLY A 10 3.82 -5.99 1.43
C GLY A 10 4.36 -5.77 2.85
N GLY A 11 4.93 -4.58 3.12
CA GLY A 11 5.50 -4.25 4.41
C GLY A 11 6.84 -4.96 4.69
N GLU A 12 7.55 -5.33 3.65
CA GLU A 12 8.75 -6.15 3.77
C GLU A 12 9.96 -5.50 4.43
N ARG A 13 9.93 -4.18 4.62
CA ARG A 13 10.99 -3.44 5.32
C ARG A 13 10.60 -3.06 6.74
N GLY A 14 9.47 -3.55 7.22
CA GLY A 14 9.03 -3.37 8.60
C GLY A 14 9.82 -4.23 9.59
N SER A 15 10.10 -3.69 10.76
CA SER A 15 10.75 -4.41 11.86
C SER A 15 9.79 -5.35 12.59
N ILE A 16 10.31 -6.47 13.11
CA ILE A 16 9.57 -7.35 14.02
C ILE A 16 9.55 -6.71 15.42
N LEU A 17 8.38 -6.23 15.84
CA LEU A 17 8.23 -5.52 17.11
C LEU A 17 7.96 -6.45 18.31
N ASN A 18 7.49 -7.67 18.08
CA ASN A 18 7.25 -8.63 19.15
C ASN A 18 8.59 -9.24 19.62
N PRO A 19 9.05 -8.97 20.85
CA PRO A 19 10.35 -9.45 21.32
C PRO A 19 10.48 -10.98 21.34
N LYS A 20 9.36 -11.71 21.38
CA LYS A 20 9.36 -13.18 21.34
C LYS A 20 9.63 -13.75 19.95
N LEU A 21 9.48 -12.93 18.91
CA LEU A 21 9.69 -13.32 17.51
C LEU A 21 10.98 -12.73 16.93
N GLN A 22 11.67 -11.86 17.67
CA GLN A 22 12.93 -11.27 17.25
C GLN A 22 14.04 -12.33 17.23
N GLY A 23 14.85 -12.35 16.16
CA GLY A 23 15.91 -13.34 15.98
C GLY A 23 15.42 -14.71 15.51
N ASP A 24 14.13 -14.86 15.18
CA ASP A 24 13.62 -16.05 14.52
C ASP A 24 14.03 -16.03 13.04
N ALA A 25 15.00 -16.88 12.68
CA ALA A 25 15.56 -16.93 11.33
C ALA A 25 14.52 -17.24 10.25
N TYR A 26 13.49 -18.06 10.56
CA TYR A 26 12.45 -18.38 9.59
C TYR A 26 11.59 -17.14 9.30
N ILE A 27 11.17 -16.42 10.36
CA ILE A 27 10.36 -15.20 10.20
C ILE A 27 11.16 -14.12 9.48
N GLU A 28 12.43 -13.92 9.84
CA GLU A 28 13.29 -12.91 9.21
C GLU A 28 13.52 -13.21 7.72
N GLU A 29 13.75 -14.46 7.34
CA GLU A 29 13.93 -14.87 5.94
C GLU A 29 12.61 -14.81 5.13
N HIS A 30 11.47 -15.07 5.77
CA HIS A 30 10.16 -15.20 5.12
C HIS A 30 9.17 -14.09 5.49
N ILE A 31 9.66 -12.91 5.90
CA ILE A 31 8.82 -11.84 6.48
C ILE A 31 7.65 -11.45 5.57
N HIS A 32 7.86 -11.45 4.24
CA HIS A 32 6.81 -11.20 3.25
C HIS A 32 5.65 -12.20 3.35
N GLU A 33 5.97 -13.50 3.46
CA GLU A 33 4.97 -14.56 3.52
C GLU A 33 4.25 -14.55 4.86
N VAL A 34 4.98 -14.27 5.94
CA VAL A 34 4.42 -14.13 7.29
C VAL A 34 3.42 -12.98 7.32
N ARG A 35 3.82 -11.77 6.90
CA ARG A 35 2.94 -10.60 6.89
C ARG A 35 1.73 -10.78 5.98
N LYS A 36 1.88 -11.49 4.85
CA LYS A 36 0.74 -11.83 3.99
C LYS A 36 -0.26 -12.73 4.72
N LYS A 37 0.21 -13.76 5.42
CA LYS A 37 -0.65 -14.64 6.25
C LYS A 37 -1.31 -13.87 7.39
N GLU A 38 -0.58 -12.99 8.07
CA GLU A 38 -1.12 -12.12 9.12
C GLU A 38 -2.24 -11.23 8.59
N MET A 39 -2.04 -10.62 7.41
CA MET A 39 -3.06 -9.79 6.75
C MET A 39 -4.27 -10.60 6.26
N ASP A 40 -4.03 -11.82 5.74
CA ASP A 40 -5.10 -12.75 5.36
C ASP A 40 -5.95 -13.12 6.58
N GLU A 41 -5.34 -13.47 7.71
CA GLU A 41 -6.08 -13.79 8.95
C GLU A 41 -6.79 -12.56 9.52
N ALA A 42 -6.14 -11.39 9.52
CA ALA A 42 -6.73 -10.15 10.00
C ALA A 42 -7.99 -9.75 9.20
N ARG A 43 -7.98 -9.91 7.87
CA ARG A 43 -9.17 -9.59 7.07
C ARG A 43 -10.34 -10.54 7.34
N GLU A 44 -10.08 -11.82 7.61
CA GLU A 44 -11.13 -12.79 7.95
C GLU A 44 -11.72 -12.46 9.33
N ILE A 45 -10.88 -12.14 10.32
CA ILE A 45 -11.32 -11.73 11.66
C ILE A 45 -12.18 -10.47 11.60
N LEU A 46 -11.78 -9.48 10.80
CA LEU A 46 -12.50 -8.21 10.66
C LEU A 46 -13.73 -8.32 9.73
N GLY A 47 -13.85 -9.41 8.95
CA GLY A 47 -14.92 -9.58 7.96
C GLY A 47 -14.85 -8.59 6.80
N VAL A 48 -13.65 -8.23 6.35
CA VAL A 48 -13.43 -7.25 5.27
C VAL A 48 -12.82 -7.91 4.02
N LYS A 49 -13.09 -7.35 2.85
CA LYS A 49 -12.36 -7.69 1.61
C LYS A 49 -11.01 -6.97 1.63
N GLN A 50 -10.01 -7.53 0.97
CA GLN A 50 -8.70 -6.90 0.85
C GLN A 50 -8.13 -7.10 -0.55
N GLU A 51 -7.49 -6.06 -1.08
CA GLU A 51 -6.77 -6.12 -2.35
C GLU A 51 -5.41 -5.42 -2.25
N TRP A 52 -4.40 -5.99 -2.90
CA TRP A 52 -3.06 -5.42 -2.95
C TRP A 52 -2.88 -4.55 -4.20
N LEU A 53 -2.18 -3.42 -4.08
CA LEU A 53 -1.66 -2.67 -5.23
C LEU A 53 -0.33 -3.24 -5.72
N GLY A 54 0.46 -3.85 -4.82
CA GLY A 54 1.66 -4.60 -5.16
C GLY A 54 2.92 -3.75 -5.34
N PHE A 55 2.99 -2.59 -4.69
CA PHE A 55 4.22 -1.80 -4.61
C PHE A 55 5.19 -2.36 -3.56
N VAL A 56 6.46 -1.96 -3.68
CA VAL A 56 7.54 -2.35 -2.75
C VAL A 56 7.56 -1.36 -1.58
N ASP A 57 7.57 -1.86 -0.35
CA ASP A 57 7.66 -1.07 0.89
C ASP A 57 8.88 -0.14 0.86
N SER A 58 8.69 1.14 1.18
CA SER A 58 9.79 2.09 1.25
C SER A 58 10.67 1.91 2.48
N GLY A 59 10.11 1.37 3.56
CA GLY A 59 10.71 1.40 4.88
C GLY A 59 10.70 2.82 5.48
N LEU A 60 11.10 2.90 6.74
CA LEU A 60 11.25 4.16 7.47
C LEU A 60 12.75 4.51 7.54
N PRO A 61 13.23 5.56 6.85
CA PRO A 61 14.61 5.98 6.97
C PRO A 61 14.89 6.51 8.38
N GLU A 62 16.03 6.13 8.94
CA GLU A 62 16.51 6.59 10.25
C GLU A 62 17.94 7.15 10.12
N GLY A 63 18.28 8.15 10.93
CA GLY A 63 19.60 8.80 10.93
C GLY A 63 19.54 10.32 10.75
N ASP A 64 20.70 10.98 10.87
CA ASP A 64 20.87 12.42 10.58
C ASP A 64 22.20 12.66 9.83
N PRO A 65 22.17 13.03 8.53
CA PRO A 65 20.98 13.22 7.70
C PRO A 65 20.27 11.90 7.38
N LEU A 66 18.99 11.97 7.01
CA LEU A 66 18.25 10.79 6.56
C LEU A 66 18.88 10.22 5.26
N PRO A 67 19.08 8.90 5.18
CA PRO A 67 19.53 8.26 3.94
C PRO A 67 18.47 8.40 2.84
N PRO A 68 18.86 8.32 1.56
CA PRO A 68 17.90 8.27 0.47
C PRO A 68 17.02 7.01 0.57
N LEU A 69 15.78 7.12 0.09
CA LEU A 69 14.89 5.97 -0.01
C LEU A 69 15.42 4.95 -1.03
N PRO A 70 15.25 3.64 -0.83
CA PRO A 70 15.76 2.65 -1.77
C PRO A 70 15.04 2.71 -3.13
N GLU A 71 15.77 2.46 -4.20
CA GLU A 71 15.25 2.51 -5.57
C GLU A 71 14.06 1.56 -5.77
N GLY A 72 13.07 2.00 -6.55
CA GLY A 72 11.88 1.21 -6.90
C GLY A 72 10.90 0.97 -5.76
N CYS A 73 11.03 1.69 -4.64
CA CYS A 73 10.04 1.65 -3.57
C CYS A 73 8.84 2.57 -3.82
N PHE A 74 7.75 2.28 -3.14
CA PHE A 74 6.45 2.92 -3.35
C PHE A 74 6.50 4.43 -3.24
N ALA A 75 7.15 4.99 -2.22
CA ALA A 75 7.24 6.43 -2.04
C ALA A 75 8.06 7.17 -3.11
N LEU A 76 8.77 6.45 -4.00
CA LEU A 76 9.47 7.02 -5.16
C LEU A 76 8.74 6.80 -6.49
N GLU A 77 7.60 6.10 -6.49
CA GLU A 77 6.81 5.88 -7.70
C GLU A 77 6.22 7.19 -8.23
N ASP A 78 5.92 7.21 -9.53
CA ASP A 78 5.16 8.31 -10.13
C ASP A 78 3.72 8.32 -9.60
N VAL A 79 3.32 9.45 -9.01
CA VAL A 79 2.03 9.58 -8.31
C VAL A 79 0.86 9.31 -9.25
N ASP A 80 0.88 9.83 -10.47
CA ASP A 80 -0.23 9.67 -11.42
C ASP A 80 -0.37 8.21 -11.87
N LYS A 81 0.76 7.53 -12.14
CA LYS A 81 0.77 6.09 -12.48
C LYS A 81 0.28 5.24 -11.32
N ALA A 82 0.79 5.48 -10.10
CA ALA A 82 0.39 4.72 -8.93
C ALA A 82 -1.09 4.95 -8.57
N ALA A 83 -1.59 6.19 -8.70
CA ALA A 83 -3.01 6.51 -8.55
C ALA A 83 -3.88 5.77 -9.58
N GLY A 84 -3.39 5.55 -10.80
CA GLY A 84 -4.10 4.77 -11.82
C GLY A 84 -4.43 3.33 -11.39
N GLU A 85 -3.55 2.69 -10.59
CA GLU A 85 -3.85 1.38 -9.99
C GLU A 85 -5.04 1.46 -9.02
N LEU A 86 -5.05 2.49 -8.17
CA LEU A 86 -6.11 2.72 -7.19
C LEU A 86 -7.44 3.14 -7.84
N VAL A 87 -7.41 3.94 -8.91
CA VAL A 87 -8.59 4.30 -9.72
C VAL A 87 -9.35 3.06 -10.17
N ARG A 88 -8.63 2.03 -10.63
CA ARG A 88 -9.27 0.76 -11.04
C ARG A 88 -10.00 0.08 -9.88
N LYS A 89 -9.42 0.09 -8.68
CA LYS A 89 -10.06 -0.47 -7.47
C LYS A 89 -11.29 0.33 -7.07
N ILE A 90 -11.19 1.66 -7.08
CA ILE A 90 -12.31 2.56 -6.78
C ILE A 90 -13.47 2.33 -7.77
N ARG A 91 -13.19 2.25 -9.08
CA ARG A 91 -14.24 2.02 -10.09
C ARG A 91 -14.88 0.63 -9.98
N ALA A 92 -14.10 -0.39 -9.66
CA ALA A 92 -14.62 -1.74 -9.47
C ALA A 92 -15.51 -1.84 -8.21
N PHE A 93 -15.06 -1.25 -7.10
CA PHE A 93 -15.75 -1.34 -5.82
C PHE A 93 -16.89 -0.32 -5.66
N ARG A 94 -16.78 0.86 -6.30
CA ARG A 94 -17.70 2.01 -6.22
C ARG A 94 -18.02 2.42 -4.77
N PRO A 95 -17.00 2.75 -3.95
CA PRO A 95 -17.21 3.14 -2.56
C PRO A 95 -17.98 4.46 -2.45
N GLN A 96 -18.85 4.57 -1.44
CA GLN A 96 -19.49 5.84 -1.06
C GLN A 96 -18.60 6.68 -0.14
N VAL A 97 -17.68 6.02 0.58
CA VAL A 97 -16.73 6.65 1.51
C VAL A 97 -15.36 6.03 1.30
N ILE A 98 -14.33 6.88 1.25
CA ILE A 98 -12.92 6.47 1.21
C ILE A 98 -12.23 7.08 2.43
N THR A 99 -11.46 6.26 3.14
CA THR A 99 -10.63 6.68 4.28
C THR A 99 -9.17 6.42 3.96
N THR A 100 -8.30 7.39 4.25
CA THR A 100 -6.85 7.30 4.04
C THR A 100 -6.13 8.19 5.06
N TYR A 101 -4.80 8.27 4.97
CA TYR A 101 -4.00 9.16 5.82
C TYR A 101 -4.23 10.64 5.51
N ASP A 102 -3.91 11.51 6.47
CA ASP A 102 -3.77 12.95 6.20
C ASP A 102 -2.50 13.24 5.35
N GLU A 103 -2.31 14.51 5.00
CA GLU A 103 -1.18 14.95 4.18
C GLU A 103 0.19 14.72 4.83
N ASN A 104 0.23 14.52 6.14
CA ASN A 104 1.44 14.25 6.92
C ASN A 104 1.68 12.74 7.14
N GLY A 105 0.75 11.88 6.73
CA GLY A 105 0.81 10.43 6.94
C GLY A 105 0.44 9.96 8.35
N GLY A 106 -0.07 10.85 9.21
CA GLY A 106 -0.26 10.65 10.65
C GLY A 106 1.05 10.66 11.45
N TYR A 107 1.99 9.79 11.08
CA TYR A 107 3.42 9.96 11.37
C TYR A 107 4.17 9.92 10.03
N PRO A 108 5.36 10.54 9.90
CA PRO A 108 5.95 10.90 8.60
C PRO A 108 6.56 9.71 7.84
N HIS A 109 5.91 8.54 7.86
CA HIS A 109 6.29 7.41 7.05
C HIS A 109 6.11 7.74 5.56
N PRO A 110 7.14 7.54 4.72
CA PRO A 110 7.07 7.85 3.29
C PRO A 110 5.86 7.21 2.59
N ASP A 111 5.57 5.93 2.89
CA ASP A 111 4.44 5.22 2.28
C ASP A 111 3.07 5.75 2.72
N HIS A 112 2.94 6.32 3.92
CA HIS A 112 1.67 6.91 4.34
C HIS A 112 1.40 8.21 3.57
N ILE A 113 2.44 9.04 3.44
CA ILE A 113 2.37 10.28 2.64
C ILE A 113 2.09 9.95 1.17
N MET A 114 2.74 8.92 0.62
CA MET A 114 2.49 8.48 -0.76
C MET A 114 1.07 7.92 -0.92
N THR A 115 0.59 7.13 0.04
CA THR A 115 -0.79 6.62 0.05
C THR A 115 -1.80 7.77 0.06
N HIS A 116 -1.58 8.81 0.87
CA HIS A 116 -2.40 10.02 0.84
C HIS A 116 -2.39 10.65 -0.57
N LYS A 117 -1.21 10.93 -1.12
CA LYS A 117 -1.06 11.57 -2.45
C LYS A 117 -1.80 10.82 -3.54
N ILE A 118 -1.58 9.50 -3.66
CA ILE A 118 -2.23 8.70 -4.70
C ILE A 118 -3.74 8.59 -4.45
N THR A 119 -4.19 8.62 -3.19
CA THR A 119 -5.63 8.57 -2.87
C THR A 119 -6.32 9.84 -3.31
N MET A 120 -5.73 11.02 -3.09
CA MET A 120 -6.30 12.29 -3.54
C MET A 120 -6.43 12.32 -5.07
N VAL A 121 -5.35 11.95 -5.78
CA VAL A 121 -5.36 11.87 -7.25
C VAL A 121 -6.35 10.83 -7.77
N ALA A 122 -6.44 9.66 -7.13
CA ALA A 122 -7.34 8.60 -7.56
C ALA A 122 -8.81 8.93 -7.27
N PHE A 123 -9.10 9.64 -6.17
CA PHE A 123 -10.45 10.09 -5.85
C PHE A 123 -11.01 11.01 -6.93
N GLU A 124 -10.24 12.03 -7.31
CA GLU A 124 -10.61 12.95 -8.40
C GLU A 124 -10.60 12.23 -9.76
N GLY A 125 -9.58 11.41 -10.01
CA GLY A 125 -9.39 10.69 -11.27
C GLY A 125 -10.38 9.54 -11.52
N ALA A 126 -11.07 9.05 -10.50
CA ALA A 126 -12.00 7.94 -10.64
C ALA A 126 -13.18 8.27 -11.57
N ALA A 127 -13.59 9.54 -11.66
CA ALA A 127 -14.62 10.00 -12.60
C ALA A 127 -14.05 10.41 -13.98
N ASP A 128 -12.74 10.61 -14.10
CA ASP A 128 -12.11 11.09 -15.33
C ASP A 128 -11.64 9.92 -16.21
N THR A 129 -12.47 9.53 -17.18
CA THR A 129 -12.16 8.47 -18.13
C THR A 129 -11.19 8.90 -19.24
N ALA A 130 -10.93 10.20 -19.40
CA ALA A 130 -9.95 10.70 -20.36
C ALA A 130 -8.54 10.59 -19.77
N LYS A 131 -8.36 10.98 -18.50
CA LYS A 131 -7.09 10.84 -17.77
C LYS A 131 -6.78 9.38 -17.45
N TYR A 132 -7.79 8.61 -17.01
CA TYR A 132 -7.64 7.19 -16.71
C TYR A 132 -8.62 6.36 -17.58
N PRO A 133 -8.21 5.92 -18.79
CA PRO A 133 -9.06 5.10 -19.65
C PRO A 133 -9.36 3.73 -19.04
N GLU A 134 -10.56 3.21 -19.35
CA GLU A 134 -10.92 1.82 -19.01
C GLU A 134 -9.96 0.84 -19.71
N GLY A 135 -9.47 -0.16 -18.95
CA GLY A 135 -8.60 -1.20 -19.50
C GLY A 135 -7.12 -0.84 -19.66
N SER A 136 -6.65 0.30 -19.12
CA SER A 136 -5.20 0.56 -19.03
C SER A 136 -4.52 -0.51 -18.15
N THR A 137 -3.81 -1.43 -18.81
CA THR A 137 -3.14 -2.57 -18.17
C THR A 137 -1.94 -2.08 -17.37
N GLY A 138 -2.12 -1.86 -16.08
CA GLY A 138 -0.99 -1.77 -15.16
C GLY A 138 -0.55 -3.14 -14.66
N ARG A 139 0.60 -3.17 -13.99
CA ARG A 139 1.45 -4.34 -13.76
C ARG A 139 0.62 -5.56 -13.32
N ARG A 140 0.56 -6.61 -14.14
CA ARG A 140 0.08 -7.92 -13.68
C ARG A 140 1.02 -8.36 -12.56
N SER A 141 0.49 -8.45 -11.33
CA SER A 141 1.16 -9.12 -10.23
C SER A 141 1.59 -10.50 -10.75
N SER A 142 2.90 -10.74 -10.84
CA SER A 142 3.42 -12.09 -10.97
C SER A 142 2.98 -12.85 -9.73
N ARG A 143 2.29 -13.95 -9.98
CA ARG A 143 1.84 -14.93 -8.99
C ARG A 143 3.01 -15.43 -8.15
#